data_AF-A0A6C0L976-F1
#
_entry.id   AF-A0A6C0L976-F1
#
_cell.length_a   1.000
_cell.length_b   1.000
_cell.length_c   1.000
_cell.angle_alpha   90.00
_cell.angle_beta   90.00
_cell.angle_gamma   90.00
#
_symmetry.space_group_name_H-M   'P 1'
#
loop_
_entity.id
_entity.type
_entity.pdbx_description
1 polymer ?
#
loop_
_entity_poly.entity_id
_entity_poly.type
_entity_poly.pdbx_seq_one_letter_code
_entity_poly.pdbx_strand_id
1 'polypeptide(L)' 'MGTDVCDEVLENIKQSLLRCQNNKKTYQLIRPFNISNCDNILTFAAGLYATKTQIILKNTIAVEKYSINYNVKERTVELE' A
#
# COMPACT_ATOMS: atom_id res chain seq x y z
N MET A 1 -15.67 6.41 15.89
CA MET A 1 -14.39 5.69 15.91
C MET A 1 -13.75 5.94 14.56
N GLY A 2 -12.69 6.75 14.50
CA GLY A 2 -12.01 7.02 13.23
C GLY A 2 -11.15 5.82 12.87
N THR A 3 -11.34 5.28 11.67
CA THR A 3 -10.47 4.24 11.11
C THR A 3 -9.04 4.77 11.03
N ASP A 4 -8.06 3.95 11.42
CA ASP A 4 -6.65 4.34 11.29
C ASP A 4 -6.30 4.49 9.79
N VAL A 5 -5.50 5.50 9.45
CA VAL A 5 -5.08 5.73 8.05
C VAL A 5 -4.27 4.54 7.55
N CYS A 6 -3.51 3.89 8.42
CA CYS A 6 -2.77 2.68 8.10
C CYS A 6 -3.71 1.52 7.69
N ASP A 7 -4.88 1.38 8.32
CA ASP A 7 -5.86 0.34 7.98
C ASP A 7 -6.52 0.61 6.62
N GLU A 8 -6.86 1.88 6.36
CA GLU A 8 -7.44 2.28 5.07
C GLU A 8 -6.46 2.04 3.92
N VAL A 9 -5.20 2.40 4.10
CA VAL A 9 -4.14 2.17 3.11
C VAL A 9 -3.95 0.67 2.89
N LEU A 10 -3.93 -0.14 3.94
CA LEU A 10 -3.81 -1.59 3.84
C LEU A 10 -4.97 -2.21 3.05
N GLU A 11 -6.21 -1.80 3.31
CA GLU A 11 -7.37 -2.26 2.54
C GLU A 11 -7.26 -1.87 1.06
N ASN A 12 -6.81 -0.64 0.77
CA ASN A 12 -6.58 -0.20 -0.60
C ASN A 12 -5.51 -1.05 -1.32
N ILE A 13 -4.43 -1.44 -0.63
CA ILE A 13 -3.42 -2.37 -1.17
C ILE A 13 -4.06 -3.73 -1.51
N LYS A 14 -4.80 -4.32 -0.56
CA LYS A 14 -5.47 -5.61 -0.78
C LYS A 14 -6.42 -5.55 -1.98
N GLN A 15 -7.20 -4.48 -2.10
CA GLN A 15 -8.12 -4.27 -3.22
C GLN A 15 -7.39 -4.15 -4.57
N SER A 16 -6.19 -3.54 -4.59
CA SER A 16 -5.35 -3.49 -5.78
C SER A 16 -4.78 -4.87 -6.16
N LEU A 17 -4.48 -5.72 -5.18
CA LEU A 17 -3.97 -7.08 -5.40
C LEU A 17 -5.04 -8.06 -5.89
N LEU A 18 -6.29 -7.93 -5.42
CA LEU A 18 -7.40 -8.84 -5.78
C LEU A 18 -7.66 -8.94 -7.28
N ARG A 19 -7.38 -7.88 -8.05
CA ARG A 19 -7.71 -7.84 -9.47
C ARG A 19 -6.71 -8.58 -10.37
N CYS A 20 -5.58 -9.07 -9.82
CA CYS A 20 -4.54 -9.80 -10.56
C CYS A 20 -4.14 -9.18 -11.92
N GLN A 21 -4.27 -7.86 -12.05
CA GLN A 21 -3.96 -7.09 -13.25
C GLN A 21 -3.23 -5.81 -12.86
N ASN A 22 -2.37 -5.33 -13.75
CA ASN A 22 -1.66 -4.07 -13.52
C ASN A 22 -2.66 -2.95 -13.24
N ASN A 23 -2.43 -2.19 -12.18
CA ASN A 23 -3.28 -1.06 -11.85
C ASN A 23 -2.53 0.03 -11.10
N LYS A 24 -2.95 1.27 -11.35
CA LYS A 24 -2.51 2.45 -10.60
C LYS A 24 -3.73 3.17 -10.07
N LYS A 25 -3.72 3.47 -8.77
CA LYS A 25 -4.76 4.26 -8.10
C LYS A 25 -4.11 5.31 -7.22
N THR A 26 -4.71 6.48 -7.17
CA THR A 26 -4.28 7.59 -6.32
C THR A 26 -5.41 7.94 -5.37
N TYR A 27 -5.06 8.15 -4.11
CA TYR A 27 -5.98 8.41 -3.01
C TYR A 27 -5.60 9.73 -2.35
N GLN A 28 -6.60 10.51 -1.95
CA GLN A 28 -6.39 11.75 -1.18
C GLN A 28 -6.34 11.41 0.31
N LEU A 29 -5.43 12.07 1.03
CA LEU A 29 -5.29 11.93 2.47
C LEU A 29 -5.98 13.06 3.19
N ILE A 30 -6.71 12.71 4.24
CA ILE A 30 -7.33 13.68 5.16
C ILE A 30 -6.27 14.26 6.12
N ARG A 31 -5.22 13.49 6.39
CA ARG A 31 -4.09 13.87 7.25
C ARG A 31 -2.81 13.18 6.79
N PRO A 32 -1.64 13.80 7.01
CA PRO A 32 -0.36 13.15 6.74
C PRO A 32 -0.21 11.88 7.58
N PHE A 33 0.46 10.88 7.02
CA PHE A 33 0.83 9.67 7.76
C PHE A 33 2.21 9.17 7.34
N ASN A 34 2.86 8.44 8.25
CA ASN A 34 4.13 7.78 8.00
C ASN A 34 3.90 6.28 7.87
N ILE A 35 4.15 5.73 6.68
CA ILE A 35 3.98 4.30 6.39
C ILE A 35 4.91 3.44 7.27
N SER A 36 6.07 3.98 7.68
CA SER A 36 7.01 3.28 8.56
C SER A 36 6.42 3.01 9.94
N ASN A 37 5.38 3.74 10.34
CA ASN A 37 4.67 3.54 11.61
C ASN A 37 3.45 2.62 11.45
N CYS A 38 3.17 2.12 10.24
CA CYS A 38 2.04 1.25 9.96
C CYS A 38 2.45 -0.23 10.09
N ASP A 39 2.47 -0.74 11.32
CA ASP A 39 2.83 -2.14 11.62
C ASP A 39 2.00 -3.17 10.84
N ASN A 40 0.74 -2.86 10.57
CA ASN A 40 -0.17 -3.69 9.80
C ASN A 40 0.28 -3.85 8.33
N ILE A 41 0.78 -2.79 7.69
CA ILE A 41 1.32 -2.79 6.33
C ILE A 41 2.65 -3.56 6.32
N LEU A 42 3.51 -3.33 7.31
CA LEU A 42 4.80 -4.04 7.42
C LEU A 42 4.60 -5.55 7.61
N THR A 43 3.66 -5.93 8.48
CA THR A 43 3.29 -7.33 8.71
C THR A 43 2.70 -7.97 7.44
N PHE A 44 1.83 -7.25 6.73
CA PHE A 44 1.27 -7.73 5.47
C PHE A 44 2.34 -7.89 4.39
N ALA A 45 3.27 -6.94 4.27
CA ALA A 45 4.39 -7.01 3.34
C ALA A 45 5.28 -8.23 3.60
N ALA A 46 5.55 -8.54 4.88
CA ALA A 46 6.29 -9.76 5.26
C ALA A 46 5.53 -11.04 4.87
N GLY A 47 4.20 -11.06 5.03
CA GLY A 47 3.35 -12.19 4.63
C GLY A 47 3.31 -12.45 3.11
N LEU A 48 3.49 -11.43 2.29
CA LEU A 48 3.55 -11.55 0.82
C LEU A 48 4.84 -12.21 0.30
N TYR A 49 5.81 -12.49 1.17
CA TYR A 49 7.01 -13.26 0.81
C TYR A 49 6.66 -14.59 0.13
N ALA A 50 5.63 -15.28 0.62
CA ALA A 50 5.17 -16.55 0.07
C ALA A 50 4.67 -16.45 -1.38
N THR A 51 4.12 -15.30 -1.79
CA THR A 51 3.62 -15.06 -3.16
C THR A 51 4.68 -14.49 -4.09
N LYS A 52 5.90 -14.24 -3.58
CA LYS A 52 6.96 -13.46 -4.22
C LYS A 52 6.50 -12.06 -4.62
N THR A 53 5.47 -11.53 -3.93
CA THR A 53 5.01 -10.17 -4.15
C THR A 53 5.73 -9.27 -3.17
N GLN A 54 6.30 -8.17 -3.65
CA GLN A 54 7.05 -7.23 -2.83
C GLN A 54 6.30 -5.90 -2.76
N ILE A 55 6.15 -5.35 -1.56
CA ILE A 55 5.69 -3.98 -1.37
C ILE A 55 6.92 -3.09 -1.28
N ILE A 56 7.02 -2.14 -2.20
CA ILE A 56 8.09 -1.16 -2.29
C ILE A 56 7.54 0.18 -1.78
N LEU A 57 8.13 0.70 -0.72
CA LEU A 57 7.77 2.00 -0.15
C LEU A 57 8.72 3.05 -0.72
N LYS A 58 8.27 3.85 -1.69
CA LYS A 58 9.11 4.91 -2.27
C LYS A 58 9.11 6.17 -1.43
N ASN A 59 7.96 6.51 -0.85
CA ASN A 59 7.81 7.64 0.07
C ASN A 59 7.34 7.11 1.43
N THR A 60 8.13 7.33 2.48
CA THR A 60 7.77 6.92 3.84
C THR A 60 6.74 7.84 4.47
N ILE A 61 6.66 9.10 4.04
CA ILE A 61 5.71 10.10 4.54
C ILE A 61 4.84 10.56 3.38
N ALA A 62 3.53 10.37 3.49
CA ALA A 62 2.55 10.87 2.55
C ALA A 62 1.74 11.99 3.22
N VAL A 63 1.66 13.15 2.58
CA VAL A 63 1.08 14.37 3.19
C VAL A 63 -0.30 14.70 2.64
N GLU A 64 -0.46 14.67 1.31
CA GLU A 64 -1.70 15.12 0.64
C GLU A 64 -2.39 13.99 -0.13
N LYS A 65 -1.59 13.10 -0.71
CA LYS A 65 -2.05 11.96 -1.51
C LYS A 65 -1.00 10.87 -1.47
N TYR A 66 -1.45 9.66 -1.76
CA TYR A 66 -0.57 8.54 -2.08
C TYR A 66 -1.11 7.80 -3.29
N SER A 67 -0.24 7.08 -3.98
CA SER A 67 -0.58 6.20 -5.09
C SER A 67 -0.14 4.78 -4.80
N ILE A 68 -0.97 3.83 -5.20
CA ILE A 68 -0.64 2.41 -5.22
C ILE A 68 -0.48 2.03 -6.69
N ASN A 69 0.71 1.55 -7.05
CA ASN A 69 1.02 1.00 -8.36
C ASN A 69 1.30 -0.50 -8.23
N TYR A 70 0.38 -1.34 -8.69
CA TYR A 70 0.57 -2.78 -8.74
C TYR A 70 1.03 -3.20 -10.14
N ASN A 71 2.22 -3.80 -10.21
CA ASN A 71 2.73 -4.48 -11.38
C ASN A 71 2.70 -6.00 -11.15
N VAL A 72 1.80 -6.69 -11.82
CA VAL A 72 1.62 -8.14 -11.71
C VAL A 72 2.81 -8.90 -12.30
N LYS A 73 3.40 -8.38 -13.38
CA LYS A 73 4.52 -9.06 -14.07
C LYS A 73 5.75 -9.10 -13.16
N GLU A 74 6.04 -7.97 -12.52
CA GLU A 74 7.15 -7.83 -11.58
C GLU A 74 6.78 -8.27 -10.16
N ARG A 75 5.48 -8.49 -9.90
CA ARG A 75 4.91 -8.77 -8.58
C ARG A 75 5.29 -7.70 -7.56
N THR A 76 5.24 -6.45 -7.96
CA THR A 76 5.61 -5.30 -7.12
C THR A 76 4.40 -4.42 -6.86
N VAL A 77 4.26 -3.96 -5.62
CA VAL A 77 3.31 -2.93 -5.22
C VAL A 77 4.11 -1.72 -4.75
N GLU A 78 4.07 -0.64 -5.50
CA GLU A 78 4.77 0.59 -5.14
C GLU A 78 3.81 1.57 -4.47
N LEU A 79 4.20 2.08 -3.30
CA LEU A 79 3.53 3.16 -2.58
C LEU A 79 4.32 4.47 -2.79
N GLU A 80 3.66 5.45 -3.43
CA GLU A 80 4.22 6.74 -3.84
C GLU A 80 3.45 7.92 -3.27
#